data_AF-A0AAP7M829-F1
#
_entry.id   AF-A0AAP7M829-F1
#
_cell.length_a   1.000
_cell.length_b   1.000
_cell.length_c   1.000
_cell.angle_alpha   90.00
_cell.angle_beta   90.00
_cell.angle_gamma   90.00
#
_symmetry.space_group_name_H-M   'P 1'
#
loop_
_entity.id
_entity.type
_entity.pdbx_description
1 polymer ?
#
loop_
_entity_poly.entity_id
_entity_poly.type
_entity_poly.pdbx_seq_one_letter_code
_entity_poly.pdbx_strand_id
1 'polypeptide(L)'
;MPLPPDFYWTTRSASLPDDAPTVIACSGVWVVALMQRVNDGIWIASLDRHRHGPGGPVRWCTSYEQGRAGAEMWVTRHENRLREDVAKIEAYREAVRANRLKKLHIEPPFGWQG
;
A
#
# COMPACT_ATOMS: atom_id res chain seq x y z
N MET A 1 -8.37 12.40 -10.20
CA MET A 1 -9.63 11.61 -10.20
C MET A 1 -9.85 11.19 -8.76
N PRO A 2 -11.09 11.22 -8.24
CA PRO A 2 -11.33 10.70 -6.89
C PRO A 2 -10.88 9.24 -6.82
N LEU A 3 -10.36 8.81 -5.66
CA LEU A 3 -10.02 7.41 -5.44
C LEU A 3 -11.28 6.54 -5.60
N PRO A 4 -11.13 5.31 -6.13
CA PRO A 4 -12.24 4.37 -6.15
C PRO A 4 -12.77 4.08 -4.73
N PRO A 5 -14.01 3.60 -4.61
CA PRO A 5 -14.55 3.16 -3.32
C PRO A 5 -13.61 2.18 -2.62
N ASP A 6 -13.57 2.25 -1.29
CA ASP A 6 -12.74 1.46 -0.36
C ASP A 6 -11.25 1.84 -0.32
N PHE A 7 -10.77 2.65 -1.26
CA PHE A 7 -9.43 3.22 -1.22
C PHE A 7 -9.44 4.59 -0.55
N TYR A 8 -8.50 4.81 0.37
CA TYR A 8 -8.41 6.06 1.10
C TYR A 8 -6.96 6.47 1.37
N TRP A 9 -6.75 7.77 1.44
CA TRP A 9 -5.50 8.36 1.88
C TRP A 9 -5.40 8.29 3.41
N THR A 10 -4.22 7.91 3.91
CA THR A 10 -3.90 7.86 5.34
C THR A 10 -2.45 8.24 5.57
N THR A 11 -2.10 8.54 6.81
CA THR A 11 -0.71 8.75 7.23
C THR A 11 0.03 7.41 7.30
N ARG A 12 1.37 7.47 7.24
CA ARG A 12 2.24 6.30 7.37
C ARG A 12 2.32 5.74 8.79
N SER A 13 1.72 6.41 9.77
CA SER A 13 1.73 5.96 11.17
C SER A 13 0.53 6.52 11.89
N ALA A 14 -0.20 5.65 12.60
CA ALA A 14 -1.30 6.08 13.46
C ALA A 14 -0.85 7.03 14.58
N SER A 15 0.44 7.00 14.95
CA SER A 15 1.02 7.91 15.96
C SER A 15 1.35 9.30 15.42
N LEU A 16 1.21 9.53 14.11
CA LEU A 16 1.43 10.82 13.45
C LEU A 16 0.16 11.19 12.67
N PRO A 17 -0.95 11.51 13.35
CA PRO A 17 -2.23 11.78 12.69
C PRO A 17 -2.24 13.11 11.93
N ASP A 18 -1.42 14.07 12.35
CA ASP A 18 -1.34 15.41 11.75
C ASP A 18 -0.37 15.49 10.56
N ASP A 19 0.38 14.41 10.29
CA ASP A 19 1.27 14.33 9.13
C ASP A 19 0.45 14.34 7.82
N ALA A 20 1.08 14.86 6.76
CA ALA A 20 0.49 14.77 5.43
C ALA A 20 0.22 13.29 5.04
N PRO A 21 -0.97 12.96 4.51
CA PRO A 21 -1.28 11.59 4.14
C PRO A 21 -0.41 11.16 2.97
N THR A 22 0.36 10.11 3.18
CA THR A 22 1.38 9.63 2.25
C THR A 22 1.10 8.21 1.78
N VAL A 23 0.03 7.58 2.27
CA VAL A 23 -0.29 6.19 1.95
C VAL A 23 -1.70 6.10 1.37
N ILE A 24 -1.86 5.31 0.31
CA ILE A 24 -3.19 4.84 -0.11
C ILE A 24 -3.36 3.42 0.41
N ALA A 25 -4.44 3.21 1.15
CA ALA A 25 -4.80 1.92 1.72
C ALA A 25 -6.21 1.47 1.28
N CYS A 26 -6.42 0.16 1.31
CA CYS A 26 -7.72 -0.49 1.16
C CYS A 26 -7.80 -1.58 2.23
N SER A 27 -8.83 -1.57 3.08
CA SER A 27 -8.95 -2.45 4.25
C SER A 27 -7.67 -2.51 5.14
N GLY A 28 -7.01 -1.37 5.34
CA GLY A 28 -5.74 -1.29 6.08
C GLY A 28 -4.54 -1.97 5.39
N VAL A 29 -4.68 -2.43 4.14
CA VAL A 29 -3.57 -2.90 3.30
C VAL A 29 -3.04 -1.73 2.48
N TRP A 30 -1.74 -1.45 2.61
CA TRP A 30 -1.09 -0.35 1.90
C TRP A 30 -0.77 -0.76 0.46
N VAL A 31 -1.37 -0.08 -0.51
CA VAL A 31 -1.16 -0.37 -1.94
C VAL A 31 -0.18 0.60 -2.59
N VAL A 32 -0.13 1.84 -2.11
CA VAL A 32 0.86 2.86 -2.52
C VAL A 32 1.40 3.58 -1.29
N ALA A 33 2.69 3.88 -1.30
CA ALA A 33 3.32 4.76 -0.31
C ALA A 33 4.19 5.84 -1.00
N LEU A 34 3.84 7.10 -0.78
CA LEU A 34 4.65 8.27 -1.11
C LEU A 34 5.72 8.47 -0.04
N MET A 35 6.94 8.74 -0.49
CA MET A 35 8.07 9.00 0.38
C MET A 35 8.90 10.13 -0.20
N GLN A 36 9.31 11.07 0.63
CA GLN A 36 10.34 12.04 0.28
C GLN A 36 11.69 11.47 0.67
N ARG A 37 12.61 11.43 -0.29
CA ARG A 37 13.98 11.02 -0.05
C ARG A 37 14.69 12.08 0.78
N VAL A 38 15.46 11.64 1.78
CA VAL A 38 16.15 12.54 2.73
C VAL A 38 17.32 13.28 2.07
N ASN A 39 18.00 12.65 1.11
CA ASN A 39 19.24 13.17 0.53
C ASN A 39 19.02 14.30 -0.49
N ASP A 40 17.94 14.24 -1.27
CA ASP A 40 17.70 15.13 -2.42
C ASP A 40 16.30 15.77 -2.39
N GLY A 41 15.47 15.45 -1.39
CA GLY A 41 14.11 15.97 -1.28
C GLY A 41 13.15 15.47 -2.36
N ILE A 42 13.57 14.52 -3.20
CA ILE A 42 12.75 14.03 -4.31
C ILE A 42 11.66 13.12 -3.77
N TRP A 43 10.44 13.34 -4.27
CA TRP A 43 9.31 12.47 -3.96
C TRP A 43 9.33 11.23 -4.84
N ILE A 44 9.00 10.09 -4.25
CA ILE A 44 8.80 8.83 -4.94
C ILE A 44 7.47 8.19 -4.50
N ALA A 45 6.83 7.48 -5.43
CA ALA A 45 5.69 6.61 -5.16
C ALA A 45 6.13 5.15 -5.24
N SER A 46 6.11 4.44 -4.11
CA SER A 46 6.25 2.99 -4.08
C SER A 46 4.92 2.35 -4.42
N LEU A 47 4.87 1.67 -5.56
CA LEU A 47 3.68 1.00 -6.09
C LEU A 47 3.68 -0.47 -5.68
N ASP A 48 2.50 -1.08 -5.65
CA ASP A 48 2.30 -2.46 -5.21
C ASP A 48 3.01 -2.73 -3.86
N ARG A 49 2.87 -1.77 -2.94
CA ARG A 49 3.57 -1.76 -1.65
C ARG A 49 3.25 -3.00 -0.83
N HIS A 50 2.03 -3.51 -0.96
CA HIS A 50 1.58 -4.77 -0.39
C HIS A 50 2.39 -5.93 -0.93
N ARG A 51 2.58 -6.06 -2.25
CA ARG A 51 3.27 -7.23 -2.82
C ARG A 51 4.74 -7.29 -2.45
N HIS A 52 5.44 -6.16 -2.48
CA HIS A 52 6.91 -6.16 -2.50
C HIS A 52 7.58 -5.78 -1.19
N GLY A 53 6.85 -5.28 -0.20
CA GLY A 53 7.53 -4.76 0.98
C GLY A 53 8.29 -3.44 0.68
N PRO A 54 9.14 -2.98 1.62
CA PRO A 54 10.08 -1.90 1.36
C PRO A 54 11.04 -2.31 0.24
N GLY A 55 11.26 -1.45 -0.76
CA GLY A 55 12.18 -1.74 -1.87
C GLY A 55 11.52 -2.28 -3.15
N GLY A 56 10.18 -2.34 -3.19
CA GLY A 56 9.43 -2.62 -4.43
C GLY A 56 9.57 -1.54 -5.51
N PRO A 57 8.88 -1.72 -6.66
CA PRO A 57 8.92 -0.76 -7.76
C PRO A 57 8.54 0.66 -7.33
N VAL A 58 9.31 1.64 -7.82
CA VAL A 58 9.09 3.06 -7.52
C VAL A 58 8.87 3.88 -8.78
N ARG A 59 8.09 4.95 -8.65
CA ARG A 59 7.97 6.03 -9.63
C ARG A 59 8.47 7.32 -9.03
N TRP A 60 9.28 8.04 -9.80
CA TRP A 60 9.77 9.36 -9.43
C TRP A 60 8.67 10.41 -9.60
N CYS A 61 8.56 11.32 -8.64
CA CYS A 61 7.57 12.38 -8.60
C CYS A 61 8.29 13.73 -8.52
N THR A 62 7.72 14.73 -9.18
CA THR A 62 8.24 16.10 -9.17
C THR A 62 7.83 16.88 -7.92
N SER A 63 6.71 16.51 -7.29
CA SER A 63 6.25 17.04 -6.01
C SER A 63 5.37 16.03 -5.27
N TYR A 64 5.00 16.35 -4.03
CA TYR A 64 4.04 15.57 -3.26
C TYR A 64 2.66 15.50 -3.96
N GLU A 65 2.17 16.64 -4.43
CA GLU A 65 0.87 16.81 -5.09
C GLU A 65 0.82 16.04 -6.41
N GLN A 66 1.88 16.13 -7.21
CA GLN A 66 2.01 15.34 -8.44
C GLN A 66 2.10 13.85 -8.15
N GLY A 67 2.82 13.47 -7.08
CA GLY A 67 2.86 12.08 -6.59
C GLY A 67 1.47 11.57 -6.20
N ARG A 68 0.69 12.39 -5.49
CA ARG A 68 -0.70 12.06 -5.12
C ARG A 68 -1.59 11.88 -6.34
N ALA A 69 -1.61 12.84 -7.25
CA ALA A 69 -2.43 12.75 -8.46
C ALA A 69 -2.07 11.52 -9.31
N GLY A 70 -0.77 11.25 -9.49
CA GLY A 70 -0.29 10.07 -10.21
C GLY A 70 -0.67 8.76 -9.52
N ALA A 71 -0.59 8.72 -8.18
CA ALA A 71 -0.97 7.56 -7.39
C ALA A 71 -2.48 7.27 -7.48
N GLU A 72 -3.33 8.29 -7.39
CA GLU A 72 -4.79 8.17 -7.56
C GLU A 72 -5.15 7.64 -8.95
N MET A 73 -4.51 8.16 -10.00
CA MET A 73 -4.67 7.65 -11.37
C MET A 73 -4.22 6.20 -11.50
N TRP A 74 -3.10 5.83 -10.88
CA TRP A 74 -2.60 4.46 -10.93
C TRP A 74 -3.52 3.49 -10.19
N VAL A 75 -4.03 3.85 -9.01
CA VAL A 75 -5.01 3.03 -8.27
C VAL A 75 -6.28 2.85 -9.09
N THR A 76 -6.82 3.94 -9.66
CA THR A 76 -8.00 3.86 -10.53
C THR A 76 -7.77 2.91 -11.71
N ARG A 77 -6.59 2.97 -12.34
CA ARG A 77 -6.24 2.09 -13.47
C ARG A 77 -6.15 0.61 -13.08
N HIS A 78 -5.76 0.29 -11.85
CA HIS A 78 -5.52 -1.08 -11.40
C HIS A 78 -6.51 -1.55 -10.34
N GLU A 79 -7.63 -0.86 -10.18
CA GLU A 79 -8.63 -1.03 -9.13
C GLU A 79 -9.01 -2.50 -8.91
N ASN A 80 -9.44 -3.19 -9.97
CA ASN A 80 -9.88 -4.59 -9.88
C ASN A 80 -8.78 -5.51 -9.37
N ARG A 81 -7.55 -5.39 -9.92
CA ARG A 81 -6.40 -6.19 -9.49
C ARG A 81 -6.03 -5.89 -8.03
N LEU A 82 -6.10 -4.64 -7.61
CA LEU A 82 -5.79 -4.26 -6.23
C LEU A 82 -6.81 -4.83 -5.25
N ARG A 83 -8.10 -4.83 -5.59
CA ARG A 83 -9.13 -5.48 -4.76
C ARG A 83 -8.92 -6.98 -4.65
N GLU A 84 -8.62 -7.65 -5.76
CA GLU A 84 -8.28 -9.09 -5.75
C GLU A 84 -7.07 -9.39 -4.85
N ASP A 85 -6.04 -8.55 -4.93
CA ASP A 85 -4.85 -8.69 -4.08
C ASP A 85 -5.17 -8.49 -2.60
N VAL A 86 -5.96 -7.47 -2.26
CA VAL A 86 -6.39 -7.18 -0.89
C VAL A 86 -7.23 -8.32 -0.34
N ALA A 87 -8.16 -8.86 -1.14
CA ALA A 87 -8.98 -10.01 -0.74
C ALA A 87 -8.13 -11.26 -0.42
N LYS A 88 -7.07 -11.53 -1.19
CA LYS A 88 -6.11 -12.61 -0.88
C LYS A 88 -5.40 -12.38 0.45
N ILE A 89 -5.03 -11.14 0.75
CA ILE A 89 -4.37 -10.77 2.01
C ILE A 89 -5.34 -10.90 3.19
N GLU A 90 -6.59 -10.47 3.04
CA GLU A 90 -7.62 -10.61 4.07
C GLU A 90 -7.91 -12.08 4.36
N ALA A 91 -8.07 -12.91 3.33
CA ALA A 91 -8.26 -14.35 3.48
C ALA A 91 -7.09 -15.01 4.24
N TYR A 92 -5.86 -14.64 3.91
CA TYR A 92 -4.67 -15.08 4.64
C TYR A 92 -4.69 -14.63 6.11
N ARG A 93 -4.99 -13.35 6.37
CA ARG A 93 -5.06 -12.79 7.74
C ARG A 93 -6.13 -13.49 8.57
N GLU A 94 -7.28 -13.81 7.99
CA GLU A 94 -8.36 -14.51 8.68
C GLU A 94 -7.98 -15.97 8.97
N ALA A 95 -7.38 -16.67 8.01
CA ALA A 95 -6.87 -18.03 8.22
C ALA A 95 -5.84 -18.10 9.36
N VAL A 96 -4.91 -17.14 9.42
CA VAL A 96 -3.93 -17.01 10.50
C VAL A 96 -4.60 -16.64 11.83
N ARG A 97 -5.63 -15.76 11.81
CA ARG A 97 -6.36 -15.37 13.01
C ARG A 97 -7.13 -16.54 13.62
N ALA A 98 -7.75 -17.36 12.78
CA ALA A 98 -8.49 -18.56 13.18
C ALA A 98 -7.58 -19.60 13.87
N ASN A 99 -6.32 -19.71 13.45
CA ASN A 99 -5.34 -20.54 14.13
C ASN A 99 -3.91 -20.02 13.98
N ARG A 100 -3.47 -19.20 14.95
CA ARG A 100 -2.15 -18.57 14.93
C ARG A 100 -1.00 -19.58 14.89
N LEU A 101 -1.16 -20.76 15.50
CA LEU A 101 -0.12 -21.80 15.53
C LEU A 101 0.13 -22.40 14.14
N LYS A 102 -0.86 -22.34 13.24
CA LYS A 102 -0.73 -22.81 11.86
C LYS A 102 -0.11 -21.79 10.91
N LYS A 103 0.25 -20.58 11.35
CA LYS A 103 0.84 -19.54 10.48
C LYS A 103 2.02 -20.08 9.66
N LEU A 104 2.89 -20.89 10.27
CA LEU A 104 4.06 -21.50 9.61
C LEU A 104 3.71 -22.46 8.46
N HIS A 105 2.45 -22.88 8.36
CA HIS A 105 1.94 -23.82 7.35
C HIS A 105 0.93 -23.15 6.39
N ILE A 106 0.69 -21.85 6.52
CA ILE A 106 -0.16 -21.09 5.62
C ILE A 106 0.75 -20.20 4.79
N GLU A 107 0.77 -20.41 3.48
CA GLU A 107 1.61 -19.61 2.60
C GLU A 107 1.02 -18.19 2.43
N PRO A 108 1.83 -17.14 2.57
CA PRO A 108 1.40 -15.78 2.32
C PRO A 108 1.20 -15.54 0.82
N PRO A 109 0.22 -14.72 0.41
CA PRO A 109 -0.22 -14.62 -0.99
C PRO A 109 0.81 -14.03 -1.96
N PHE A 110 1.84 -13.35 -1.46
CA PHE A 110 2.86 -12.67 -2.28
C PHE A 110 4.29 -13.03 -1.88
N GLY A 111 4.49 -14.19 -1.26
CA GLY A 111 5.84 -14.67 -0.90
C GLY A 111 6.56 -13.80 0.13
N TRP A 112 5.82 -13.04 0.93
CA TRP A 112 6.38 -12.32 2.06
C TRP A 112 7.08 -13.31 2.99
N GLN A 113 8.34 -13.08 3.33
CA GLN A 113 8.95 -13.84 4.42
C GLN A 113 8.28 -13.41 5.72
N GLY A 114 7.63 -14.38 6.38
CA GLY A 114 6.75 -14.17 7.53
C GLY A 114 7.44 -14.21 8.88
#